data_AF-A0AAI9VE46-F1
#
_entry.id   AF-A0AAI9VE46-F1
#
_cell.length_a   1.000
_cell.length_b   1.000
_cell.length_c   1.000
_cell.angle_alpha   90.00
_cell.angle_beta   90.00
_cell.angle_gamma   90.00
#
_symmetry.space_group_name_H-M   'P 1'
#
loop_
_entity.id
_entity.type
_entity.pdbx_description
1 polymer ?
#
loop_
_entity_poly.entity_id
_entity_poly.type
_entity_poly.pdbx_seq_one_letter_code
_entity_poly.pdbx_strand_id
1 'polypeptide(L)'
;MPFRKHDRITDKSFEENTASTYAGSSSHERISNERVSNESDIEAGVQVKPPGSHQKQPTDSISGHQILYIFGLDGIGAAVLSGGINFAIAYGMYSTQNIARNPIRLFQLPNTLAGDAVVTMIIQTTITWFIELFLANRDMKNGSVRPIGFIEEPSQPFMRWFMMLNLEDTRHTKSRLSVFAEHLIRIGLIFVVSFFLLWPASVGILTVIGTRGSGNDWDWYFQSKWAPEAFKGTLGGLLGLLTTPVMASFWLVKEGWSLKRGGNLLS
;
A
#
# COMPACT_ATOMS: atom_id res chain seq x y z
N MET A 1 37.09 45.44 10.42
CA MET A 1 36.00 46.31 9.92
C MET A 1 34.67 45.56 10.04
N PRO A 2 33.56 46.25 10.32
CA PRO A 2 32.69 45.92 11.45
C PRO A 2 31.30 45.35 11.11
N PHE A 3 30.69 44.77 12.16
CA PHE A 3 29.27 44.65 12.51
C PHE A 3 28.19 45.12 11.51
N ARG A 4 27.15 44.28 11.35
CA ARG A 4 25.78 44.77 11.26
C ARG A 4 24.77 43.81 11.92
N LYS A 5 24.20 44.28 13.03
CA LYS A 5 22.92 43.86 13.62
C LYS A 5 21.77 44.49 12.83
N HIS A 6 20.63 43.83 12.76
CA HIS A 6 19.28 44.44 12.75
C HIS A 6 18.33 43.37 13.33
N ASP A 7 17.91 43.49 14.58
CA ASP A 7 16.87 44.37 15.15
C ASP A 7 15.46 43.82 14.95
N ARG A 8 14.93 43.44 16.11
CA ARG A 8 13.58 43.02 16.44
C ARG A 8 12.81 44.30 16.74
N ILE A 9 11.64 44.52 16.13
CA ILE A 9 10.72 45.59 16.53
C ILE A 9 9.35 44.99 16.83
N THR A 10 8.86 45.45 17.98
CA THR A 10 7.72 45.13 18.82
C THR A 10 6.36 45.61 18.32
N ASP A 11 5.33 44.91 18.82
CA ASP A 11 3.99 45.31 19.25
C ASP A 11 3.47 46.72 18.93
N LYS A 12 2.24 46.75 18.38
CA LYS A 12 1.24 47.79 18.69
C LYS A 12 -0.15 47.15 18.79
N SER A 13 -0.62 47.05 20.03
CA SER A 13 -2.03 47.21 20.38
C SER A 13 -2.45 48.65 20.12
N PHE A 14 -3.66 48.85 19.59
CA PHE A 14 -4.45 50.06 19.84
C PHE A 14 -5.94 49.73 19.70
N GLU A 15 -6.66 50.11 20.75
CA GLU A 15 -8.08 49.95 20.99
C GLU A 15 -8.94 50.98 20.22
N GLU A 16 -10.25 50.74 20.32
CA GLU A 16 -11.35 51.71 20.29
C GLU A 16 -11.72 52.40 18.98
N ASN A 17 -12.93 52.11 18.49
CA ASN A 17 -14.05 53.02 18.75
C ASN A 17 -15.43 52.44 18.39
N THR A 18 -16.35 52.51 19.37
CA THR A 18 -17.77 52.99 19.32
C THR A 18 -18.72 52.55 18.19
N ALA A 19 -20.04 52.46 18.32
CA ALA A 19 -21.05 52.46 19.38
C ALA A 19 -22.41 52.35 18.62
N SER A 20 -23.40 51.63 19.16
CA SER A 20 -24.84 51.83 18.89
C SER A 20 -25.64 50.93 19.85
N THR A 21 -26.13 51.42 21.00
CA THR A 21 -27.40 52.13 21.23
C THR A 21 -28.56 51.22 21.66
N TYR A 22 -28.79 51.23 22.98
CA TYR A 22 -30.04 51.29 23.79
C TYR A 22 -31.35 50.59 23.38
N ALA A 23 -31.89 49.83 24.35
CA ALA A 23 -33.22 49.97 25.02
C ALA A 23 -33.71 48.57 25.48
N GLY A 24 -34.24 48.31 26.68
CA GLY A 24 -34.55 49.11 27.86
C GLY A 24 -35.25 48.22 28.94
N SER A 25 -35.41 48.81 30.13
CA SER A 25 -36.43 48.55 31.18
C SER A 25 -36.47 47.17 31.88
N SER A 26 -36.02 47.01 33.15
CA SER A 26 -36.74 47.23 34.44
C SER A 26 -37.78 46.11 34.75
N SER A 27 -38.05 45.58 35.95
CA SER A 27 -37.55 45.61 37.34
C SER A 27 -38.36 44.55 38.14
N HIS A 28 -37.87 44.08 39.31
CA HIS A 28 -38.61 43.42 40.42
C HIS A 28 -39.28 42.05 40.11
N GLU A 29 -39.30 41.00 40.96
CA GLU A 29 -39.66 40.89 42.38
C GLU A 29 -39.38 39.41 42.80
N ARG A 30 -38.45 39.12 43.73
CA ARG A 30 -38.68 38.64 45.12
C ARG A 30 -39.83 37.62 45.33
N ILE A 31 -39.51 36.38 45.74
CA ILE A 31 -39.84 35.76 47.06
C ILE A 31 -39.68 34.22 47.05
N SER A 32 -39.30 33.76 48.23
CA SER A 32 -38.81 32.49 48.79
C SER A 32 -39.69 31.21 48.78
N ASN A 33 -38.98 30.12 49.10
CA ASN A 33 -39.37 28.89 49.83
C ASN A 33 -39.95 27.72 49.03
N GLU A 34 -39.23 26.59 48.96
CA GLU A 34 -39.45 25.46 49.87
C GLU A 34 -38.29 24.44 49.80
N ARG A 35 -38.06 23.77 50.92
CA ARG A 35 -36.96 22.85 51.21
C ARG A 35 -37.54 21.44 51.29
N VAL A 36 -37.18 20.52 50.40
CA VAL A 36 -37.29 19.07 50.66
C VAL A 36 -36.07 18.37 50.08
N SER A 37 -35.47 17.57 50.96
CA SER A 37 -34.30 16.72 50.81
C SER A 37 -34.58 15.44 50.02
N ASN A 38 -33.52 14.91 49.40
CA ASN A 38 -33.10 13.50 49.28
C ASN A 38 -32.52 13.29 47.87
N GLU A 39 -31.19 13.16 47.74
CA GLU A 39 -30.40 11.93 47.92
C GLU A 39 -30.33 11.16 46.59
N SER A 40 -29.09 11.04 46.10
CA SER A 40 -28.56 10.08 45.11
C SER A 40 -29.46 9.72 43.92
N ASP A 41 -29.09 10.20 42.73
CA ASP A 41 -28.74 9.32 41.60
C ASP A 41 -28.05 10.16 40.53
N ILE A 42 -26.71 10.11 40.53
CA ILE A 42 -25.90 10.56 39.40
C ILE A 42 -26.09 9.51 38.30
N GLU A 43 -27.14 9.66 37.50
CA GLU A 43 -27.12 9.11 36.15
C GLU A 43 -26.12 9.95 35.34
N ALA A 44 -24.89 9.47 35.30
CA ALA A 44 -23.94 9.86 34.28
C ALA A 44 -24.58 9.50 32.94
N GLY A 45 -25.20 10.51 32.31
CA GLY A 45 -25.78 10.41 30.99
C GLY A 45 -24.80 9.70 30.08
N VAL A 46 -25.17 8.49 29.68
CA VAL A 46 -24.55 7.81 28.55
C VAL A 46 -24.74 8.77 27.38
N GLN A 47 -23.69 9.51 27.04
CA GLN A 47 -23.63 10.23 25.79
C GLN A 47 -23.67 9.17 24.69
N VAL A 48 -24.88 8.82 24.27
CA VAL A 48 -25.12 8.16 22.99
C VAL A 48 -24.64 9.14 21.94
N LYS A 49 -23.38 8.96 21.53
CA LYS A 49 -22.78 9.66 20.41
C LYS A 49 -23.74 9.52 19.23
N PRO A 50 -24.18 10.62 18.59
CA PRO A 50 -25.12 10.53 17.48
C PRO A 50 -24.52 9.66 16.36
N PRO A 51 -25.33 8.85 15.65
CA PRO A 51 -24.89 8.00 14.55
C PRO A 51 -24.56 8.90 13.36
N GLY A 52 -23.37 9.48 13.39
CA GLY A 52 -22.94 10.56 12.50
C GLY A 52 -21.47 10.42 12.13
N SER A 53 -21.08 9.23 11.69
CA SER A 53 -19.98 9.08 10.73
C SER A 53 -20.22 7.75 10.03
N HIS A 54 -20.14 7.69 8.71
CA HIS A 54 -20.23 6.46 7.93
C HIS A 54 -19.13 5.47 8.35
N GLN A 55 -19.33 4.73 9.46
CA GLN A 55 -18.49 3.62 9.87
C GLN A 55 -18.78 2.50 8.88
N LYS A 56 -17.94 2.41 7.85
CA LYS A 56 -18.09 1.44 6.76
C LYS A 56 -17.92 0.05 7.34
N GLN A 57 -19.03 -0.66 7.51
CA GLN A 57 -19.03 -2.03 7.98
C GLN A 57 -18.34 -2.94 6.94
N PRO A 58 -17.55 -3.93 7.39
CA PRO A 58 -17.00 -4.97 6.50
C PRO A 58 -18.11 -5.65 5.69
N THR A 59 -17.80 -6.10 4.48
CA THR A 59 -18.82 -6.77 3.65
C THR A 59 -18.93 -8.25 4.02
N ASP A 60 -20.17 -8.74 4.18
CA ASP A 60 -20.50 -10.13 4.54
C ASP A 60 -20.52 -11.10 3.35
N SER A 61 -20.33 -10.61 2.13
CA SER A 61 -20.19 -11.42 0.91
C SER A 61 -19.27 -10.74 -0.10
N ILE A 62 -18.78 -11.49 -1.09
CA ILE A 62 -18.00 -10.92 -2.19
C ILE A 62 -18.93 -10.08 -3.07
N SER A 63 -18.72 -8.77 -3.07
CA SER A 63 -19.39 -7.87 -4.01
C SER A 63 -18.77 -7.96 -5.40
N GLY A 64 -19.57 -7.91 -6.46
CA GLY A 64 -19.06 -7.84 -7.84
C GLY A 64 -18.11 -6.65 -8.07
N HIS A 65 -18.31 -5.55 -7.34
CA HIS A 65 -17.36 -4.41 -7.35
C HIS A 65 -15.99 -4.79 -6.77
N GLN A 66 -15.94 -5.64 -5.75
CA GLN A 66 -14.67 -6.10 -5.16
C GLN A 66 -13.95 -7.06 -6.12
N ILE A 67 -14.69 -7.95 -6.80
CA ILE A 67 -14.10 -8.82 -7.84
C ILE A 67 -13.51 -7.98 -8.97
N LEU A 68 -14.28 -6.99 -9.45
CA LEU A 68 -13.81 -6.10 -10.53
C LEU A 68 -12.59 -5.27 -10.11
N TYR A 69 -12.55 -4.82 -8.86
CA TYR A 69 -11.39 -4.12 -8.31
C TYR A 69 -10.16 -5.06 -8.27
N ILE A 70 -10.28 -6.21 -7.60
CA ILE A 70 -9.15 -7.14 -7.35
C ILE A 70 -8.63 -7.78 -8.65
N PHE A 71 -9.51 -8.25 -9.53
CA PHE A 71 -9.08 -8.99 -10.73
C PHE A 71 -9.05 -8.12 -11.98
N GLY A 72 -9.90 -7.10 -12.06
CA GLY A 72 -9.93 -6.17 -13.18
C GLY A 72 -8.84 -5.12 -13.07
N LEU A 73 -8.93 -4.22 -12.08
CA LEU A 73 -7.96 -3.14 -11.90
C LEU A 73 -6.61 -3.66 -11.40
N ASP A 74 -6.63 -4.39 -10.29
CA ASP A 74 -5.42 -4.89 -9.65
C ASP A 74 -4.87 -6.15 -10.33
N GLY A 75 -5.66 -6.85 -11.15
CA GLY A 75 -5.19 -7.98 -11.94
C GLY A 75 -4.76 -7.55 -13.34
N ILE A 76 -5.73 -7.41 -14.23
CA ILE A 76 -5.48 -7.11 -15.65
C ILE A 76 -4.86 -5.72 -15.83
N GLY A 77 -5.36 -4.71 -15.12
CA GLY A 77 -4.83 -3.34 -15.19
C GLY A 77 -3.37 -3.27 -14.74
N ALA A 78 -3.05 -3.90 -13.61
CA ALA A 78 -1.68 -4.02 -13.13
C ALA A 78 -0.78 -4.81 -14.08
N ALA A 79 -1.29 -5.87 -14.70
CA ALA A 79 -0.55 -6.67 -15.68
C ALA A 79 -0.16 -5.84 -16.91
N VAL A 80 -1.10 -5.09 -17.47
CA VAL A 80 -0.86 -4.21 -18.63
C VAL A 80 0.14 -3.11 -18.27
N LEU A 81 -0.06 -2.44 -17.13
CA LEU A 81 0.82 -1.36 -16.70
C LEU A 81 2.24 -1.86 -16.41
N SER A 82 2.36 -2.94 -15.64
CA SER A 82 3.67 -3.48 -15.27
C SER A 82 4.41 -4.08 -16.47
N GLY A 83 3.68 -4.78 -17.34
CA GLY A 83 4.25 -5.30 -18.59
C GLY A 83 4.72 -4.17 -19.50
N GLY A 84 3.93 -3.11 -19.66
CA GLY A 84 4.31 -1.93 -20.44
C GLY A 84 5.57 -1.23 -19.91
N ILE A 85 5.65 -1.02 -18.58
CA ILE A 85 6.83 -0.39 -17.95
C ILE A 85 8.08 -1.26 -18.13
N ASN A 86 8.00 -2.56 -17.85
CA ASN A 86 9.15 -3.46 -18.02
C ASN A 86 9.58 -3.57 -19.48
N PHE A 87 8.63 -3.61 -20.42
CA PHE A 87 8.91 -3.57 -21.86
C PHE A 87 9.65 -2.27 -22.24
N ALA A 88 9.17 -1.11 -21.77
CA ALA A 88 9.77 0.18 -22.10
C ALA A 88 11.21 0.31 -21.57
N ILE A 89 11.46 -0.16 -20.33
CA ILE A 89 12.81 -0.20 -19.75
C ILE A 89 13.71 -1.10 -20.56
N ALA A 90 13.25 -2.32 -20.88
CA ALA A 90 14.00 -3.27 -21.69
C ALA A 90 14.30 -2.72 -23.08
N TYR A 91 13.34 -2.06 -23.71
CA TYR A 91 13.53 -1.40 -25.00
C TYR A 91 14.62 -0.33 -24.92
N GLY A 92 14.58 0.56 -23.93
CA GLY A 92 15.63 1.58 -23.76
C GLY A 92 17.02 0.97 -23.56
N MET A 93 17.10 -0.11 -22.77
CA MET A 93 18.36 -0.74 -22.41
C MET A 93 18.96 -1.60 -23.54
N TYR A 94 18.14 -2.41 -24.21
CA TYR A 94 18.62 -3.38 -25.19
C TYR A 94 18.63 -2.85 -26.63
N SER A 95 17.65 -2.05 -27.03
CA SER A 95 17.56 -1.59 -28.43
C SER A 95 18.72 -0.68 -28.87
N THR A 96 19.36 -0.02 -27.91
CA THR A 96 20.49 0.90 -28.12
C THR A 96 21.85 0.21 -27.97
N GLN A 97 21.87 -1.08 -27.61
CA GLN A 97 23.10 -1.78 -27.25
C GLN A 97 23.86 -2.31 -28.48
N ASN A 98 25.17 -2.09 -28.50
CA ASN A 98 26.05 -2.66 -29.52
C ASN A 98 26.38 -4.12 -29.19
N ILE A 99 25.60 -5.04 -29.78
CA ILE A 99 25.71 -6.49 -29.58
C ILE A 99 27.11 -7.03 -29.94
N ALA A 100 27.80 -6.43 -30.91
CA ALA A 100 29.12 -6.89 -31.33
C ALA A 100 30.19 -6.70 -30.24
N ARG A 101 29.99 -5.71 -29.34
CA ARG A 101 30.90 -5.45 -28.21
C ARG A 101 30.38 -6.03 -26.90
N ASN A 102 29.07 -5.96 -26.68
CA ASN A 102 28.42 -6.39 -25.44
C ASN A 102 27.18 -7.22 -25.80
N PRO A 103 27.34 -8.52 -26.09
CA PRO A 103 26.21 -9.37 -26.46
C PRO A 103 25.23 -9.52 -25.29
N ILE A 104 23.95 -9.71 -25.62
CA ILE A 104 22.90 -10.02 -24.65
C ILE A 104 22.90 -11.53 -24.44
N ARG A 105 23.05 -11.94 -23.19
CA ARG A 105 23.26 -13.33 -22.79
C ARG A 105 22.20 -13.77 -21.78
N LEU A 106 21.95 -15.07 -21.68
CA LEU A 106 20.98 -15.58 -20.71
C LEU A 106 21.53 -15.48 -19.29
N PHE A 107 22.75 -15.96 -19.05
CA PHE A 107 23.31 -16.06 -17.70
C PHE A 107 24.53 -15.18 -17.45
N GLN A 108 25.47 -15.11 -18.40
CA GLN A 108 26.75 -14.42 -18.20
C GLN A 108 26.61 -12.90 -18.19
N LEU A 109 27.42 -12.27 -17.33
CA LEU A 109 27.58 -10.81 -17.26
C LEU A 109 28.36 -10.29 -18.49
N PRO A 110 28.21 -9.00 -18.87
CA PRO A 110 27.48 -7.94 -18.18
C PRO A 110 25.97 -7.85 -18.49
N ASN A 111 25.50 -8.33 -19.64
CA ASN A 111 24.10 -8.17 -20.07
C ASN A 111 23.31 -9.48 -19.91
N THR A 112 23.06 -9.87 -18.66
CA THR A 112 22.35 -11.09 -18.32
C THR A 112 20.83 -10.88 -18.28
N LEU A 113 20.07 -11.60 -19.09
CA LEU A 113 18.60 -11.58 -19.04
C LEU A 113 18.07 -12.25 -17.77
N ALA A 114 18.68 -13.35 -17.34
CA ALA A 114 18.24 -14.07 -16.16
C ALA A 114 18.46 -13.24 -14.89
N GLY A 115 19.61 -12.57 -14.77
CA GLY A 115 19.88 -11.69 -13.64
C GLY A 115 18.96 -10.47 -13.62
N ASP A 116 18.74 -9.84 -14.77
CA ASP A 116 17.85 -8.70 -14.89
C ASP A 116 16.37 -9.06 -14.59
N ALA A 117 15.95 -10.29 -14.93
CA ALA A 117 14.65 -10.83 -14.52
C ALA A 117 14.52 -10.94 -12.99
N VAL A 118 15.52 -11.49 -12.29
CA VAL A 118 15.50 -11.58 -10.82
C VAL A 118 15.42 -10.19 -10.19
N VAL A 119 16.20 -9.24 -10.69
CA VAL A 119 16.19 -7.86 -10.20
C VAL A 119 14.81 -7.22 -10.39
N THR A 120 14.20 -7.39 -11.56
CA THR A 120 12.80 -6.95 -11.80
C THR A 120 11.86 -7.54 -10.77
N MET A 121 11.93 -8.86 -10.53
CA MET A 121 11.01 -9.52 -9.60
C MET A 121 11.15 -8.98 -8.18
N ILE A 122 12.38 -8.75 -7.70
CA ILE A 122 12.63 -8.17 -6.36
C ILE A 122 12.08 -6.75 -6.28
N ILE A 123 12.44 -5.89 -7.22
CA ILE A 123 12.06 -4.48 -7.21
C ILE A 123 10.55 -4.34 -7.36
N GLN A 124 9.95 -5.00 -8.35
CA GLN A 124 8.52 -4.94 -8.61
C GLN A 124 7.71 -5.46 -7.43
N THR A 125 8.04 -6.64 -6.88
CA THR A 125 7.30 -7.19 -5.71
C THR A 125 7.37 -6.24 -4.51
N THR A 126 8.53 -5.62 -4.28
CA THR A 126 8.71 -4.64 -3.19
C THR A 126 7.87 -3.39 -3.41
N ILE A 127 7.96 -2.78 -4.60
CA ILE A 127 7.23 -1.56 -4.93
C ILE A 127 5.72 -1.80 -4.92
N THR A 128 5.25 -2.88 -5.57
CA THR A 128 3.83 -3.26 -5.61
C THR A 128 3.27 -3.41 -4.21
N TRP A 129 3.99 -4.09 -3.29
CA TRP A 129 3.52 -4.26 -1.91
C TRP A 129 3.18 -2.94 -1.21
N PHE A 130 4.05 -1.93 -1.36
CA PHE A 130 3.84 -0.61 -0.75
C PHE A 130 2.81 0.23 -1.50
N ILE A 131 2.74 0.12 -2.83
CA ILE A 131 1.69 0.76 -3.63
C ILE A 131 0.32 0.24 -3.19
N GLU A 132 0.15 -1.08 -3.10
CA GLU A 132 -1.12 -1.70 -2.68
C GLU A 132 -1.49 -1.35 -1.25
N LEU A 133 -0.51 -1.30 -0.34
CA LEU A 133 -0.75 -0.81 1.02
C LEU A 133 -1.34 0.61 1.00
N PHE A 134 -0.79 1.50 0.18
CA PHE A 134 -1.25 2.89 0.09
C PHE A 134 -2.60 3.00 -0.62
N LEU A 135 -2.76 2.34 -1.77
CA LEU A 135 -3.98 2.38 -2.58
C LEU A 135 -5.15 1.78 -1.84
N ALA A 136 -5.01 0.56 -1.30
CA ALA A 136 -6.08 -0.08 -0.55
C ALA A 136 -6.49 0.78 0.66
N ASN A 137 -5.54 1.34 1.40
CA ASN A 137 -5.81 2.23 2.54
C ASN A 137 -6.60 3.48 2.10
N ARG A 138 -6.12 4.17 1.05
CA ARG A 138 -6.77 5.37 0.52
C ARG A 138 -8.18 5.06 -0.01
N ASP A 139 -8.34 3.98 -0.75
CA ASP A 139 -9.58 3.60 -1.40
C ASP A 139 -10.63 3.15 -0.36
N MET A 140 -10.20 2.51 0.74
CA MET A 140 -11.06 2.21 1.89
C MET A 140 -11.47 3.48 2.66
N LYS A 141 -10.52 4.39 2.94
CA LYS A 141 -10.80 5.68 3.59
C LYS A 141 -11.80 6.51 2.80
N ASN A 142 -11.62 6.59 1.48
CA ASN A 142 -12.53 7.30 0.58
C ASN A 142 -13.85 6.53 0.36
N GLY A 143 -13.86 5.20 0.53
CA GLY A 143 -15.07 4.38 0.42
C GLY A 143 -15.33 3.83 -0.96
N SER A 144 -14.32 3.92 -1.82
CA SER A 144 -14.34 3.32 -3.15
C SER A 144 -14.41 1.80 -3.04
N VAL A 145 -13.74 1.21 -2.03
CA VAL A 145 -13.73 -0.22 -1.78
C VAL A 145 -14.05 -0.50 -0.31
N ARG A 146 -14.83 -1.56 -0.07
CA ARG A 146 -15.14 -2.02 1.28
C ARG A 146 -14.18 -3.12 1.70
N PRO A 147 -13.71 -3.13 2.97
CA PRO A 147 -12.95 -4.24 3.52
C PRO A 147 -13.72 -5.56 3.44
N ILE A 148 -12.99 -6.66 3.31
CA ILE A 148 -13.56 -8.01 3.21
C ILE A 148 -13.77 -8.56 4.62
N GLY A 149 -15.03 -8.68 5.02
CA GLY A 149 -15.41 -9.13 6.36
C GLY A 149 -15.78 -10.61 6.45
N PHE A 150 -16.25 -11.22 5.36
CA PHE A 150 -16.81 -12.58 5.40
C PHE A 150 -15.78 -13.68 5.75
N ILE A 151 -14.49 -13.43 5.59
CA ILE A 151 -13.44 -14.39 5.93
C ILE A 151 -13.25 -14.39 7.46
N GLU A 152 -13.28 -15.57 8.07
CA GLU A 152 -13.02 -15.72 9.51
C GLU A 152 -11.55 -15.45 9.85
N GLU A 153 -11.32 -14.86 11.02
CA GLU A 153 -9.97 -14.58 11.49
C GLU A 153 -9.24 -15.90 11.78
N PRO A 154 -8.04 -16.12 11.24
CA PRO A 154 -7.33 -17.38 11.43
C PRO A 154 -6.95 -17.56 12.90
N SER A 155 -7.19 -18.76 13.43
CA SER A 155 -6.78 -19.14 14.79
C SER A 155 -5.31 -19.57 14.86
N GLN A 156 -4.72 -19.99 13.73
CA GLN A 156 -3.36 -20.55 13.69
C GLN A 156 -2.29 -19.45 13.87
N PRO A 157 -1.27 -19.64 14.75
CA PRO A 157 -0.27 -18.62 15.06
C PRO A 157 0.50 -18.09 13.85
N PHE A 158 0.87 -19.00 12.93
CA PHE A 158 1.59 -18.64 11.71
C PHE A 158 0.77 -17.73 10.80
N MET A 159 -0.50 -18.06 10.56
CA MET A 159 -1.35 -17.26 9.67
C MET A 159 -1.69 -15.90 10.30
N ARG A 160 -1.91 -15.84 11.62
CA ARG A 160 -2.06 -14.58 12.37
C ARG A 160 -0.82 -13.69 12.26
N TRP A 161 0.37 -14.28 12.36
CA TRP A 161 1.62 -13.57 12.17
C TRP A 161 1.74 -13.10 10.71
N PHE A 162 1.54 -13.97 9.72
CA PHE A 162 1.67 -13.64 8.30
C PHE A 162 0.78 -12.45 7.91
N MET A 163 -0.49 -12.48 8.35
CA MET A 163 -1.49 -11.42 8.15
C MET A 163 -1.28 -10.16 9.00
N MET A 164 -0.15 -10.06 9.73
CA MET A 164 0.22 -8.92 10.55
C MET A 164 -0.78 -8.58 11.68
N LEU A 165 -1.57 -9.55 12.14
CA LEU A 165 -2.54 -9.31 13.23
C LEU A 165 -1.83 -9.12 14.57
N ASN A 166 -0.80 -9.93 14.85
CA ASN A 166 0.01 -9.81 16.06
C ASN A 166 0.86 -8.52 16.08
N LEU A 167 1.09 -7.91 14.91
CA LEU A 167 1.86 -6.68 14.80
C LEU A 167 1.07 -5.48 15.34
N GLU A 168 -0.25 -5.49 15.20
CA GLU A 168 -1.13 -4.43 15.73
C GLU A 168 -1.15 -4.45 17.25
N ASP A 169 -1.28 -5.63 17.84
CA ASP A 169 -1.28 -5.82 19.30
C ASP A 169 0.03 -5.35 19.95
N THR A 170 1.14 -5.42 19.21
CA THR A 170 2.50 -5.08 19.69
C THR A 170 3.07 -3.81 19.08
N ARG A 171 2.29 -3.06 18.28
CA ARG A 171 2.77 -1.91 17.48
C ARG A 171 3.40 -0.82 18.33
N HIS A 172 2.84 -0.58 19.52
CA HIS A 172 3.36 0.42 20.46
C HIS A 172 4.71 0.06 21.07
N THR A 173 5.09 -1.22 21.03
CA THR A 173 6.33 -1.72 21.64
C THR A 173 7.45 -1.89 20.62
N LYS A 174 7.13 -2.07 19.32
CA LYS A 174 8.11 -2.34 18.27
C LYS A 174 8.69 -1.05 17.66
N SER A 175 9.99 -1.10 17.35
CA SER A 175 10.67 -0.01 16.63
C SER A 175 10.23 0.05 15.16
N ARG A 176 10.36 1.22 14.53
CA ARG A 176 10.05 1.42 13.10
C ARG A 176 10.80 0.45 12.18
N LEU A 177 12.04 0.12 12.52
CA LEU A 177 12.87 -0.83 11.77
C LEU A 177 12.32 -2.27 11.87
N SER A 178 11.82 -2.66 13.04
CA SER A 178 11.18 -3.97 13.22
C SER A 178 9.90 -4.08 12.38
N VAL A 179 9.07 -3.03 12.37
CA VAL A 179 7.87 -2.99 11.51
C VAL A 179 8.24 -3.09 10.03
N PHE A 180 9.27 -2.35 9.59
CA PHE A 180 9.75 -2.42 8.22
C PHE A 180 10.27 -3.81 7.86
N ALA A 181 11.04 -4.45 8.75
CA ALA A 181 11.51 -5.81 8.56
C ALA A 181 10.35 -6.81 8.43
N GLU A 182 9.26 -6.64 9.19
CA GLU A 182 8.07 -7.49 9.05
C GLU A 182 7.47 -7.41 7.64
N HIS A 183 7.40 -6.22 7.04
CA HIS A 183 6.98 -6.06 5.64
C HIS A 183 7.95 -6.76 4.67
N LEU A 184 9.27 -6.55 4.83
CA LEU A 184 10.28 -7.18 3.98
C LEU A 184 10.19 -8.71 3.99
N ILE A 185 9.86 -9.31 5.13
CA ILE A 185 9.68 -10.76 5.22
C ILE A 185 8.50 -11.23 4.35
N ARG A 186 7.35 -10.52 4.34
CA ARG A 186 6.19 -10.91 3.50
C ARG A 186 6.48 -10.69 2.02
N ILE A 187 7.13 -9.58 1.70
CA ILE A 187 7.63 -9.30 0.34
C ILE A 187 8.54 -10.44 -0.11
N GLY A 188 9.47 -10.87 0.74
CA GLY A 188 10.35 -12.01 0.49
C GLY A 188 9.60 -13.32 0.24
N LEU A 189 8.57 -13.62 1.05
CA LEU A 189 7.74 -14.82 0.86
C LEU A 189 6.99 -14.80 -0.48
N ILE A 190 6.36 -13.68 -0.83
CA ILE A 190 5.65 -13.53 -2.11
C ILE A 190 6.63 -13.60 -3.29
N PHE A 191 7.81 -12.98 -3.14
CA PHE A 191 8.88 -13.04 -4.13
C PHE A 191 9.34 -14.50 -4.33
N VAL A 192 9.58 -15.26 -3.27
CA VAL A 192 10.04 -16.66 -3.36
C VAL A 192 9.02 -17.50 -4.13
N VAL A 193 7.74 -17.40 -3.79
CA VAL A 193 6.67 -18.13 -4.51
C VAL A 193 6.63 -17.73 -5.98
N SER A 194 6.68 -16.43 -6.27
CA SER A 194 6.67 -15.92 -7.63
C SER A 194 7.92 -16.34 -8.42
N PHE A 195 9.09 -16.34 -7.78
CA PHE A 195 10.38 -16.73 -8.35
C PHE A 195 10.34 -18.18 -8.81
N PHE A 196 9.93 -19.10 -7.94
CA PHE A 196 9.85 -20.52 -8.30
C PHE A 196 8.81 -20.80 -9.39
N LEU A 197 7.76 -19.99 -9.49
CA LEU A 197 6.72 -20.15 -10.50
C LEU A 197 7.16 -19.58 -11.87
N LEU A 198 7.68 -18.35 -11.90
CA LEU A 198 7.90 -17.61 -13.13
C LEU A 198 9.32 -17.72 -13.66
N TRP A 199 10.33 -17.78 -12.79
CA TRP A 199 11.73 -17.71 -13.22
C TRP A 199 12.19 -18.98 -13.96
N PRO A 200 11.94 -20.22 -13.47
CA PRO A 200 12.30 -21.42 -14.23
C PRO A 200 11.59 -21.52 -15.58
N ALA A 201 10.29 -21.18 -15.62
CA ALA A 201 9.52 -21.15 -16.87
C ALA A 201 10.11 -20.14 -17.86
N SER A 202 10.46 -18.94 -17.37
CA SER A 202 11.11 -17.89 -18.15
C SER A 202 12.44 -18.36 -18.75
N VAL A 203 13.32 -18.93 -17.92
CA VAL A 203 14.61 -19.45 -18.35
C VAL A 203 14.42 -20.57 -19.37
N GLY A 204 13.50 -21.50 -19.13
CA GLY A 204 13.19 -22.59 -20.06
C GLY A 204 12.68 -22.11 -21.42
N ILE A 205 11.86 -21.05 -21.46
CA ILE A 205 11.41 -20.46 -22.73
C ILE A 205 12.58 -19.75 -23.43
N LEU A 206 13.40 -19.01 -22.69
CA LEU A 206 14.54 -18.30 -23.25
C LEU A 206 15.61 -19.24 -23.83
N THR A 207 15.84 -20.42 -23.24
CA THR A 207 16.78 -21.40 -23.82
C THR A 207 16.30 -22.00 -25.13
N VAL A 208 14.99 -21.98 -25.41
CA VAL A 208 14.41 -22.42 -26.70
C VAL A 208 14.53 -21.33 -27.76
N ILE A 209 14.37 -20.06 -27.38
CA ILE A 209 14.43 -18.92 -28.31
C ILE A 209 15.88 -18.50 -28.61
N GLY A 210 16.76 -18.59 -27.62
CA GLY A 210 18.14 -18.13 -27.71
C GLY A 210 19.00 -19.02 -28.61
N THR A 211 20.00 -18.42 -29.26
CA THR A 211 21.00 -19.19 -30.01
C THR A 211 22.12 -19.62 -29.08
N ARG A 212 22.35 -20.92 -28.96
CA ARG A 212 23.44 -21.44 -28.14
C ARG A 212 24.80 -21.03 -28.72
N GLY A 213 25.72 -20.61 -27.84
CA GLY A 213 27.10 -20.31 -28.21
C GLY A 213 27.80 -21.51 -28.87
N SER A 214 28.77 -21.21 -29.75
CA SER A 214 29.56 -22.24 -30.43
C SER A 214 30.80 -22.61 -29.61
N GLY A 215 31.28 -23.86 -29.76
CA GLY A 215 32.49 -24.35 -29.11
C GLY A 215 32.33 -24.55 -27.60
N ASN A 216 33.20 -23.92 -26.81
CA ASN A 216 33.23 -24.04 -25.34
C ASN A 216 32.24 -23.12 -24.62
N ASP A 217 31.46 -22.33 -25.36
CA ASP A 217 30.49 -21.43 -24.76
C ASP A 217 29.17 -22.16 -24.47
N TRP A 218 28.73 -22.08 -23.21
CA TRP A 218 27.55 -22.77 -22.70
C TRP A 218 26.31 -21.87 -22.64
N ASP A 219 26.44 -20.58 -22.95
CA ASP A 219 25.36 -19.60 -22.81
C ASP A 219 24.50 -19.46 -24.07
N TRP A 220 23.35 -18.80 -23.90
CA TRP A 220 22.41 -18.47 -24.96
C TRP A 220 22.48 -16.98 -25.28
N TYR A 221 22.46 -16.67 -26.57
CA TYR A 221 22.59 -15.33 -27.11
C TYR A 221 21.27 -14.87 -27.70
N PHE A 222 21.02 -13.56 -27.58
CA PHE A 222 19.79 -12.93 -28.06
C PHE A 222 20.10 -11.71 -28.92
N GLN A 223 19.22 -11.45 -29.88
CA GLN A 223 19.23 -10.21 -30.64
C GLN A 223 18.75 -9.05 -29.76
N SER A 224 19.15 -7.83 -30.12
CA SER A 224 18.79 -6.61 -29.36
C SER A 224 17.34 -6.20 -29.50
N LYS A 225 16.57 -6.82 -30.40
CA LYS A 225 15.19 -6.45 -30.66
C LYS A 225 14.24 -7.61 -30.46
N TRP A 226 13.11 -7.25 -29.90
CA TRP A 226 11.91 -8.03 -29.64
C TRP A 226 12.03 -9.10 -28.58
N ALA A 227 13.07 -9.95 -28.60
CA ALA A 227 13.15 -11.05 -27.64
C ALA A 227 13.35 -10.58 -26.19
N PRO A 228 14.35 -9.72 -25.87
CA PRO A 228 14.51 -9.18 -24.52
C PRO A 228 13.32 -8.35 -24.04
N GLU A 229 12.75 -7.52 -24.92
CA GLU A 229 11.66 -6.61 -24.58
C GLU A 229 10.35 -7.34 -24.35
N ALA A 230 9.98 -8.27 -25.25
CA ALA A 230 8.78 -9.09 -25.08
C ALA A 230 8.91 -10.00 -23.85
N PHE A 231 10.10 -10.54 -23.59
CA PHE A 231 10.39 -11.30 -22.38
C PHE A 231 10.11 -10.47 -21.13
N LYS A 232 10.73 -9.28 -21.03
CA LYS A 232 10.58 -8.39 -19.88
C LYS A 232 9.15 -7.92 -19.69
N GLY A 233 8.48 -7.54 -20.77
CA GLY A 233 7.08 -7.13 -20.72
C GLY A 233 6.16 -8.25 -20.25
N THR A 234 6.35 -9.47 -20.79
CA THR A 234 5.54 -10.63 -20.40
C THR A 234 5.78 -11.02 -18.95
N LEU A 235 7.05 -11.09 -18.52
CA LEU A 235 7.40 -11.42 -17.14
C LEU A 235 6.84 -10.39 -16.16
N GLY A 236 7.03 -9.10 -16.44
CA GLY A 236 6.51 -8.01 -15.60
C GLY A 236 4.99 -8.03 -15.51
N GLY A 237 4.31 -8.26 -16.64
CA GLY A 237 2.86 -8.38 -16.71
C GLY A 237 2.31 -9.58 -15.96
N LEU A 238 2.89 -10.77 -16.16
CA LEU A 238 2.50 -11.99 -15.42
C LEU A 238 2.75 -11.85 -13.92
N LEU A 239 3.88 -11.25 -13.53
CA LEU A 239 4.15 -10.97 -12.13
C LEU A 239 3.12 -10.01 -11.54
N GLY A 240 2.75 -8.95 -12.25
CA GLY A 240 1.70 -8.02 -11.82
C GLY A 240 0.33 -8.71 -11.70
N LEU A 241 -0.05 -9.49 -12.71
CA LEU A 241 -1.30 -10.24 -12.73
C LEU A 241 -1.45 -11.18 -11.53
N LEU A 242 -0.36 -11.81 -11.11
CA LEU A 242 -0.37 -12.80 -10.03
C LEU A 242 -0.23 -12.16 -8.65
N THR A 243 0.61 -11.14 -8.50
CA THR A 243 0.97 -10.61 -7.19
C THR A 243 0.04 -9.51 -6.72
N THR A 244 -0.36 -8.59 -7.59
CA THR A 244 -1.14 -7.41 -7.20
C THR A 244 -2.53 -7.78 -6.66
N PRO A 245 -3.32 -8.70 -7.27
CA PRO A 245 -4.60 -9.12 -6.69
C PRO A 245 -4.47 -9.78 -5.32
N VAL A 246 -3.39 -10.56 -5.13
CA VAL A 246 -3.09 -11.24 -3.87
C VAL A 246 -2.75 -10.22 -2.78
N MET A 247 -1.95 -9.21 -3.11
CA MET A 247 -1.59 -8.13 -2.18
C MET A 247 -2.79 -7.24 -1.85
N ALA A 248 -3.60 -6.86 -2.84
CA ALA A 248 -4.84 -6.10 -2.62
C ALA A 248 -5.81 -6.88 -1.71
N SER A 249 -6.03 -8.16 -2.00
CA SER A 249 -6.85 -9.05 -1.17
C SER A 249 -6.31 -9.16 0.26
N PHE A 250 -4.99 -9.30 0.42
CA PHE A 250 -4.33 -9.34 1.73
C PHE A 250 -4.70 -8.10 2.57
N TRP A 251 -4.61 -6.90 2.00
CA TRP A 251 -4.92 -5.66 2.72
C TRP A 251 -6.41 -5.51 3.02
N LEU A 252 -7.28 -5.85 2.06
CA LEU A 252 -8.73 -5.77 2.24
C LEU A 252 -9.26 -6.71 3.33
N VAL A 253 -8.71 -7.93 3.39
CA VAL A 253 -9.08 -8.94 4.42
C VAL A 253 -8.54 -8.52 5.78
N LYS A 254 -7.28 -8.09 5.83
CA LYS A 254 -6.66 -7.61 7.07
C LYS A 254 -7.48 -6.47 7.69
N GLU A 255 -7.91 -5.51 6.89
CA GLU A 255 -8.74 -4.40 7.38
C GLU A 255 -10.14 -4.84 7.81
N GLY A 256 -10.72 -5.83 7.14
CA GLY A 256 -12.00 -6.40 7.56
C GLY A 256 -11.93 -6.94 8.99
N TRP A 257 -10.84 -7.62 9.34
CA TRP A 257 -10.61 -8.11 10.71
C TRP A 257 -10.29 -7.00 11.70
N SER A 258 -9.53 -5.97 11.30
CA SER A 258 -9.27 -4.80 12.16
C SER A 258 -10.56 -4.10 12.57
N LEU A 259 -11.47 -3.86 11.62
CA LEU A 259 -12.77 -3.23 11.89
C LEU A 259 -13.68 -4.11 12.75
N LYS A 260 -13.70 -5.43 12.54
CA LYS A 260 -14.47 -6.36 13.39
C LYS A 260 -14.02 -6.34 14.85
N ARG A 261 -12.74 -6.07 15.11
CA ARG A 261 -12.17 -5.92 16.47
C ARG A 261 -12.40 -4.53 17.09
N GLY A 262 -13.13 -3.63 16.40
CA GLY A 262 -13.34 -2.25 16.84
C GLY A 262 -12.16 -1.31 16.55
N GLY A 263 -11.23 -1.72 15.69
CA GLY A 263 -10.13 -0.88 15.22
C GLY A 263 -10.60 0.23 14.26
N ASN A 264 -9.76 1.25 14.09
CA ASN A 264 -9.95 2.29 13.07
C ASN A 264 -9.22 1.89 11.78
N LEU A 265 -9.73 2.30 10.60
CA LEU A 265 -9.08 2.11 9.29
C LEU A 265 -7.61 2.59 9.34
N LEU A 266 -6.67 1.75 8.90
CA LEU A 266 -5.20 1.95 8.95
C LEU A 266 -4.73 3.40 9.20
N SER A 267 -4.26 3.65 10.43
CA SER A 267 -3.39 4.77 10.79
C SER A 267 -1.94 4.48 10.38
#